data_AF-A0A970WJM7-F1
#
_entry.id   AF-A0A970WJM7-F1
#
_cell.length_a   1.000
_cell.length_b   1.000
_cell.length_c   1.000
_cell.angle_alpha   90.00
_cell.angle_beta   90.00
_cell.angle_gamma   90.00
#
_symmetry.space_group_name_H-M   'P 1'
#
loop_
_entity.id
_entity.type
_entity.pdbx_description
1 polymer ?
#
loop_
_entity_poly.entity_id
_entity_poly.type
_entity_poly.pdbx_seq_one_letter_code
_entity_poly.pdbx_strand_id
1 'polypeptide(L)'
;MRRRAEPRLALIALGWSKNERALPKLVEVLEEENFGYWPRADACDAIARIGSPKAIPVLRKCLKSETFHALPNAFRALVALGDREAVPLAVARVGPEIEAYNSGSVVRELEKVTGQSFGFERQRWQEWWKSVESEWQIPEEFRKPWDQQPAVY
;
A
#
# COMPACT_ATOMS: atom_id res chain seq x y z
N MET A 1 -10.28 31.97 -15.71
CA MET A 1 -10.27 30.98 -14.60
C MET A 1 -10.30 29.57 -15.19
N ARG A 2 -9.14 28.90 -15.33
CA ARG A 2 -9.11 27.51 -15.82
C ARG A 2 -9.67 26.63 -14.70
N ARG A 3 -10.83 26.01 -14.92
CA ARG A 3 -11.30 24.89 -14.07
C ARG A 3 -10.21 23.82 -14.15
N ARG A 4 -9.35 23.75 -13.14
CA ARG A 4 -8.45 22.60 -12.98
C ARG A 4 -9.41 21.43 -12.75
N ALA A 5 -9.58 20.58 -13.77
CA ALA A 5 -10.17 19.27 -13.54
C ALA A 5 -9.40 18.68 -12.35
N GLU A 6 -10.11 18.35 -11.28
CA GLU A 6 -9.52 18.00 -9.99
C GLU A 6 -8.49 16.89 -10.22
N PRO A 7 -7.19 17.10 -9.88
CA PRO A 7 -6.14 16.11 -10.17
C PRO A 7 -6.52 14.72 -9.62
N ARG A 8 -7.29 14.68 -8.54
CA ARG A 8 -7.89 13.49 -7.95
C ARG A 8 -8.70 12.64 -8.93
N LEU A 9 -9.64 13.20 -9.69
CA LEU A 9 -10.48 12.41 -10.60
C LEU A 9 -9.65 11.77 -11.72
N ALA A 10 -8.63 12.48 -12.20
CA ALA A 10 -7.70 11.96 -13.19
C ALA A 10 -6.87 10.81 -12.63
N LEU A 11 -6.33 10.95 -11.41
CA LEU A 11 -5.56 9.89 -10.73
C LEU A 11 -6.41 8.65 -10.50
N ILE A 12 -7.65 8.83 -10.02
CA ILE A 12 -8.61 7.73 -9.84
C ILE A 12 -8.85 7.02 -11.18
N ALA A 13 -9.18 7.77 -12.25
CA ALA A 13 -9.42 7.19 -13.57
C ALA A 13 -8.20 6.43 -14.12
N LEU A 14 -6.99 6.94 -13.89
CA LEU A 14 -5.75 6.24 -14.27
C LEU A 14 -5.60 4.92 -13.50
N GLY A 15 -5.91 4.89 -12.21
CA GLY A 15 -5.91 3.67 -11.41
C GLY A 15 -6.90 2.61 -11.94
N TRP A 16 -8.12 3.03 -12.29
CA TRP A 16 -9.14 2.14 -12.87
C TRP A 16 -8.80 1.67 -14.28
N SER A 17 -8.03 2.44 -15.04
CA SER A 17 -7.62 2.05 -16.39
C SER A 17 -6.70 0.83 -16.41
N LYS A 18 -6.07 0.49 -15.27
CA LYS A 18 -5.05 -0.56 -15.14
C LYS A 18 -3.89 -0.43 -16.16
N ASN A 19 -3.72 0.75 -16.74
CA ASN A 19 -2.73 0.98 -17.79
C ASN A 19 -1.38 1.34 -17.19
N GLU A 20 -0.42 0.41 -17.28
CA GLU A 20 0.94 0.61 -16.77
C GLU A 20 1.66 1.82 -17.38
N ARG A 21 1.24 2.30 -18.56
CA ARG A 21 1.79 3.52 -19.17
C ARG A 21 1.55 4.78 -18.32
N ALA A 22 0.60 4.72 -17.39
CA ALA A 22 0.34 5.80 -16.45
C ALA A 22 1.38 5.86 -15.31
N LEU A 23 2.12 4.79 -15.04
CA LEU A 23 3.04 4.70 -13.90
C LEU A 23 4.04 5.86 -13.84
N PRO A 24 4.77 6.24 -14.92
CA PRO A 24 5.72 7.34 -14.84
C PRO A 24 5.05 8.66 -14.40
N LYS A 25 3.83 8.91 -14.87
CA LYS A 25 3.11 10.13 -14.52
C LYS A 25 2.59 10.11 -13.08
N LEU A 26 2.17 8.94 -12.59
CA LEU A 26 1.76 8.77 -11.20
C LEU A 26 2.94 8.90 -10.25
N VAL A 27 4.12 8.41 -10.63
CA VAL A 27 5.37 8.59 -9.87
C VAL A 27 5.75 10.06 -9.79
N GLU A 28 5.66 10.81 -10.89
CA GLU A 28 5.91 12.26 -10.90
C GLU A 28 4.98 12.98 -9.90
N VAL A 29 3.70 12.62 -9.84
CA VAL A 29 2.76 13.19 -8.86
C VAL A 29 3.13 12.81 -7.43
N LEU A 30 3.64 11.60 -7.22
CA LEU A 30 4.07 11.14 -5.89
C LEU A 30 5.34 11.86 -5.40
N GLU A 31 6.23 12.24 -6.32
CA GLU A 31 7.52 12.88 -6.01
C GLU A 31 7.48 14.41 -6.05
N GLU A 32 6.44 15.01 -6.62
CA GLU A 32 6.29 16.46 -6.71
C GLU A 32 6.05 17.08 -5.32
N GLU A 33 7.07 17.81 -4.84
CA GLU A 33 7.13 18.45 -3.54
C GLU A 33 6.02 19.49 -3.32
N ASN A 34 5.55 20.14 -4.39
CA ASN A 34 4.51 21.16 -4.33
C ASN A 34 3.08 20.60 -4.23
N PHE A 35 2.87 19.31 -4.51
CA PHE A 35 1.57 18.72 -4.27
C PHE A 35 1.34 18.54 -2.78
N GLY A 36 0.16 18.99 -2.34
CA GLY A 36 -0.32 18.70 -1.01
C GLY A 36 -0.48 17.19 -0.78
N TYR A 37 -0.87 16.86 0.43
CA TYR A 37 -1.04 15.50 0.90
C TYR A 37 -1.98 14.62 0.02
N TRP A 38 -3.14 15.17 -0.40
CA TRP A 38 -4.18 14.40 -1.10
C TRP A 38 -3.77 13.85 -2.48
N PRO A 39 -3.20 14.63 -3.42
CA PRO A 39 -2.75 14.11 -4.71
C PRO A 39 -1.73 12.97 -4.63
N ARG A 40 -0.84 12.98 -3.62
CA ARG A 40 0.17 11.92 -3.46
C ARG A 40 -0.45 10.62 -2.95
N ALA A 41 -1.42 10.71 -2.03
CA ALA A 41 -2.20 9.56 -1.59
C ALA A 41 -3.00 8.96 -2.76
N ASP A 42 -3.72 9.79 -3.52
CA ASP A 42 -4.50 9.35 -4.69
C ASP A 42 -3.58 8.73 -5.77
N ALA A 43 -2.37 9.26 -5.97
CA ALA A 43 -1.39 8.69 -6.90
C ALA A 43 -0.88 7.33 -6.43
N CYS A 44 -0.53 7.18 -5.15
CA CYS A 44 -0.14 5.88 -4.61
C CYS A 44 -1.27 4.85 -4.71
N ASP A 45 -2.51 5.26 -4.43
CA ASP A 45 -3.69 4.43 -4.64
C ASP A 45 -3.86 4.02 -6.10
N ALA A 46 -3.69 4.95 -7.05
CA ALA A 46 -3.75 4.64 -8.48
C ALA A 46 -2.66 3.64 -8.91
N ILE A 47 -1.44 3.79 -8.38
CA ILE A 47 -0.32 2.86 -8.63
C ILE A 47 -0.64 1.47 -8.07
N ALA A 48 -1.13 1.41 -6.82
CA ALA A 48 -1.58 0.17 -6.19
C ALA A 48 -2.69 -0.49 -7.00
N ARG A 49 -3.60 0.34 -7.55
CA ARG A 49 -4.71 -0.11 -8.39
C ARG A 49 -4.25 -0.71 -9.70
N ILE A 50 -3.26 -0.12 -10.36
CA ILE A 50 -2.68 -0.66 -11.60
C ILE A 50 -2.16 -2.08 -11.38
N GLY A 51 -1.55 -2.36 -10.22
CA GLY A 51 -1.12 -3.72 -9.87
C GLY A 51 -0.04 -4.26 -10.80
N SER A 52 0.84 -3.39 -11.29
CA SER A 52 1.98 -3.78 -12.13
C SER A 52 3.18 -4.17 -11.27
N PRO A 53 3.91 -5.25 -11.59
CA PRO A 53 5.20 -5.55 -10.96
C PRO A 53 6.22 -4.40 -11.06
N LYS A 54 6.11 -3.53 -12.09
CA LYS A 54 6.97 -2.35 -12.23
C LYS A 54 6.74 -1.31 -11.14
N ALA A 55 5.59 -1.35 -10.47
CA ALA A 55 5.25 -0.44 -9.39
C ALA A 55 5.85 -0.85 -8.03
N ILE A 56 6.41 -2.06 -7.89
CA ILE A 56 6.93 -2.57 -6.61
C ILE A 56 7.87 -1.57 -5.91
N PRO A 57 8.90 -0.98 -6.56
CA PRO A 57 9.80 -0.04 -5.89
C PRO A 57 9.08 1.18 -5.33
N VAL A 58 8.08 1.68 -6.08
CA VAL A 58 7.31 2.88 -5.71
C VAL A 58 6.33 2.56 -4.59
N LEU A 59 5.69 1.39 -4.63
CA LEU A 59 4.78 0.93 -3.58
C LEU A 59 5.52 0.67 -2.26
N ARG A 60 6.76 0.14 -2.31
CA ARG A 60 7.64 0.06 -1.12
C ARG A 60 7.97 1.45 -0.58
N LYS A 61 8.25 2.43 -1.45
CA LYS A 61 8.45 3.83 -1.05
C LYS A 61 7.19 4.41 -0.40
N CYS A 62 6.01 4.10 -0.95
CA CYS A 62 4.74 4.52 -0.35
C CYS A 62 4.60 4.00 1.09
N LEU A 63 4.91 2.72 1.30
CA LEU A 63 4.74 2.03 2.58
C LEU A 63 5.72 2.55 3.64
N LYS A 64 6.94 2.94 3.24
CA LYS A 64 7.97 3.54 4.11
C LYS A 64 7.67 4.98 4.50
N SER A 65 6.88 5.71 3.71
CA SER A 65 6.62 7.11 3.97
C SER A 65 5.63 7.30 5.11
N GLU A 66 5.97 8.19 6.03
CA GLU A 66 5.09 8.61 7.11
C GLU A 66 3.99 9.55 6.63
N THR A 67 4.21 10.21 5.49
CA THR A 67 3.30 11.25 4.94
C THR A 67 2.20 10.69 4.05
N PHE A 68 2.26 9.41 3.66
CA PHE A 68 1.24 8.80 2.80
C PHE A 68 0.29 7.95 3.64
N HIS A 69 -1.02 8.18 3.51
CA HIS A 69 -2.03 7.34 4.17
C HIS A 69 -2.54 6.23 3.25
N ALA A 70 -1.97 6.10 2.05
CA ALA A 70 -2.25 4.99 1.12
C ALA A 70 -1.60 3.66 1.57
N LEU A 71 -1.23 3.51 2.85
CA LEU A 71 -0.54 2.35 3.40
C LEU A 71 -1.27 1.01 3.16
N PRO A 72 -2.58 0.86 3.46
CA PRO A 72 -3.23 -0.43 3.27
C PRO A 72 -3.31 -0.82 1.79
N ASN A 73 -3.49 0.15 0.90
CA ASN A 73 -3.55 -0.09 -0.54
C ASN A 73 -2.17 -0.45 -1.10
N ALA A 74 -1.12 0.26 -0.69
CA ALA A 74 0.25 -0.07 -1.05
C ALA A 74 0.64 -1.46 -0.56
N PHE A 75 0.34 -1.79 0.70
CA PHE A 75 0.60 -3.11 1.27
C PHE A 75 -0.13 -4.22 0.50
N ARG A 76 -1.45 -4.09 0.29
CA ARG A 76 -2.24 -5.08 -0.48
C ARG A 76 -1.72 -5.26 -1.90
N ALA A 77 -1.36 -4.18 -2.59
CA ALA A 77 -0.82 -4.26 -3.94
C ALA A 77 0.53 -5.01 -3.95
N LEU A 78 1.41 -4.75 -2.99
CA LEU A 78 2.67 -5.48 -2.86
C LEU A 78 2.44 -6.97 -2.58
N VAL A 79 1.52 -7.31 -1.68
CA VAL A 79 1.15 -8.71 -1.38
C VAL A 79 0.57 -9.40 -2.62
N ALA A 80 -0.32 -8.73 -3.36
CA ALA A 80 -0.88 -9.22 -4.62
C ALA A 80 0.18 -9.45 -5.71
N LEU A 81 1.22 -8.62 -5.70
CA LEU A 81 2.37 -8.74 -6.59
C LEU A 81 3.39 -9.80 -6.14
N GLY A 82 3.17 -10.46 -4.99
CA GLY A 82 4.07 -11.48 -4.46
C GLY A 82 5.28 -10.91 -3.72
N ASP A 83 5.28 -9.62 -3.37
CA ASP A 83 6.38 -8.99 -2.66
C ASP A 83 6.35 -9.29 -1.15
N ARG A 84 7.14 -10.26 -0.71
CA ARG A 84 7.27 -10.65 0.70
C ARG A 84 7.84 -9.54 1.57
N GLU A 85 8.60 -8.60 1.02
CA GLU A 85 9.13 -7.47 1.79
C GLU A 85 8.04 -6.51 2.25
N ALA A 86 6.82 -6.61 1.71
CA ALA A 86 5.68 -5.84 2.18
C ALA A 86 5.41 -6.05 3.68
N VAL A 87 5.59 -7.28 4.19
CA VAL A 87 5.29 -7.64 5.59
C VAL A 87 6.20 -6.90 6.57
N PRO A 88 7.54 -7.01 6.51
CA PRO A 88 8.41 -6.30 7.45
C PRO A 88 8.28 -4.78 7.34
N LEU A 89 8.00 -4.26 6.13
CA LEU A 89 7.74 -2.83 5.93
C LEU A 89 6.43 -2.37 6.59
N ALA A 90 5.36 -3.17 6.50
CA ALA A 90 4.11 -2.89 7.18
C ALA A 90 4.25 -3.05 8.71
N VAL A 91 5.00 -4.05 9.18
CA VAL A 91 5.32 -4.24 10.60
C VAL A 91 6.04 -3.03 11.18
N ALA A 92 6.99 -2.44 10.44
CA ALA A 92 7.65 -1.20 10.86
C ALA A 92 6.66 -0.02 11.04
N ARG A 93 5.50 -0.08 10.35
CA ARG A 93 4.42 0.90 10.43
C ARG A 93 3.35 0.55 11.48
N VAL A 94 3.50 -0.53 12.22
CA VAL A 94 2.63 -0.84 13.38
C VAL A 94 3.13 -0.05 14.58
N GLY A 95 2.30 0.77 15.22
CA GLY A 95 2.67 1.46 16.46
C GLY A 95 1.73 2.61 16.82
N PRO A 96 1.80 3.10 18.07
CA PRO A 96 0.90 4.14 18.58
C PRO A 96 1.24 5.55 18.06
N GLU A 97 2.48 5.77 17.61
CA GLU A 97 2.97 7.05 17.10
C GLU A 97 2.47 7.37 15.68
N ILE A 98 1.99 6.35 14.96
CA ILE A 98 1.45 6.49 13.62
C ILE A 98 -0.03 6.77 13.78
N GLU A 99 -0.51 7.91 13.26
CA GLU A 99 -1.90 8.36 13.36
C GLU A 99 -2.87 7.16 13.37
N ALA A 100 -3.68 7.08 14.44
CA ALA A 100 -4.46 5.90 14.80
C ALA A 100 -5.32 5.31 13.66
N TYR A 101 -5.69 6.15 12.69
CA TYR A 101 -6.46 5.76 11.51
C TYR A 101 -5.71 4.81 10.56
N ASN A 102 -4.40 5.01 10.39
CA ASN A 102 -3.58 4.23 9.45
C ASN A 102 -3.04 2.95 10.08
N SER A 103 -2.61 3.04 11.35
CA SER A 103 -2.05 1.91 12.10
C SER A 103 -3.08 0.77 12.24
N GLY A 104 -4.34 1.09 12.54
CA GLY A 104 -5.40 0.09 12.67
C GLY A 104 -5.74 -0.61 11.35
N SER A 105 -5.64 0.11 10.23
CA SER A 105 -5.88 -0.47 8.90
C SER A 105 -4.76 -1.40 8.48
N VAL A 106 -3.50 -1.01 8.69
CA VAL A 106 -2.32 -1.85 8.35
C VAL A 106 -2.27 -3.11 9.20
N VAL A 107 -2.56 -3.01 10.52
CA VAL A 107 -2.63 -4.17 11.40
C VAL A 107 -3.67 -5.17 10.91
N ARG A 108 -4.90 -4.72 10.60
CA ARG A 108 -5.95 -5.63 10.08
C ARG A 108 -5.52 -6.35 8.80
N GLU A 109 -4.80 -5.67 7.92
CA GLU A 109 -4.31 -6.29 6.69
C GLU A 109 -3.16 -7.26 6.94
N LEU A 110 -2.24 -6.94 7.85
CA LEU A 110 -1.23 -7.89 8.33
C LEU A 110 -1.90 -9.13 8.93
N GLU A 111 -2.91 -8.97 9.78
CA GLU A 111 -3.61 -10.07 10.42
C GLU A 111 -4.30 -10.99 9.40
N LYS A 112 -4.91 -10.42 8.36
CA LYS A 112 -5.49 -11.19 7.25
C LYS A 112 -4.44 -11.96 6.46
N VAL A 113 -3.37 -11.28 6.04
CA VAL A 113 -2.35 -11.87 5.15
C VAL A 113 -1.51 -12.93 5.87
N THR A 114 -1.22 -12.71 7.16
CA THR A 114 -0.36 -13.58 7.96
C THR A 114 -1.13 -14.63 8.76
N GLY A 115 -2.44 -14.43 8.95
CA GLY A 115 -3.28 -15.25 9.83
C GLY A 115 -2.98 -15.10 11.33
N GLN A 116 -2.10 -14.16 11.71
CA GLN A 116 -1.71 -13.93 13.10
C GLN A 116 -2.34 -12.66 13.65
N SER A 117 -2.70 -12.64 14.93
CA SER A 117 -3.31 -11.48 15.60
C SER A 117 -2.42 -11.00 16.73
N PHE A 118 -1.50 -10.07 16.44
CA PHE A 118 -0.66 -9.43 17.46
C PHE A 118 -1.09 -7.98 17.77
N GLY A 119 -2.13 -7.47 17.11
CA GLY A 119 -2.61 -6.10 17.30
C GLY A 119 -1.51 -5.06 17.03
N PHE A 120 -1.43 -4.05 17.90
CA PHE A 120 -0.46 -2.95 17.79
C PHE A 120 0.92 -3.27 18.40
N GLU A 121 1.17 -4.52 18.80
CA GLU A 121 2.45 -4.94 19.39
C GLU A 121 3.51 -5.16 18.31
N ARG A 122 4.16 -4.07 17.86
CA ARG A 122 5.23 -4.11 16.84
C ARG A 122 6.31 -5.16 17.15
N GLN A 123 6.71 -5.27 18.41
CA GLN A 123 7.77 -6.20 18.80
C GLN A 123 7.40 -7.66 18.52
N ARG A 124 6.15 -8.07 18.83
CA ARG A 124 5.67 -9.41 18.53
C ARG A 124 5.64 -9.69 17.04
N TRP A 125 5.19 -8.72 16.24
CA TRP A 125 5.25 -8.82 14.78
C TRP A 125 6.68 -9.01 14.25
N GLN A 126 7.66 -8.31 14.81
CA GLN A 126 9.07 -8.43 14.41
C GLN A 126 9.68 -9.78 14.82
N GLU A 127 9.39 -10.25 16.04
CA GLU A 127 9.85 -11.53 16.55
C GLU A 127 9.26 -12.69 15.74
N TRP A 128 7.95 -12.63 15.46
CA TRP A 128 7.29 -13.59 14.59
C TRP A 128 7.86 -13.56 13.18
N TRP A 129 8.04 -12.38 12.57
CA TRP A 129 8.59 -12.30 11.23
C TRP A 129 10.00 -12.90 11.15
N LYS A 130 10.87 -12.62 12.13
CA LYS A 130 12.22 -13.22 12.19
C LYS A 130 12.21 -14.75 12.28
N SER A 131 11.19 -15.35 12.89
CA SER A 131 11.11 -16.81 13.01
C SER A 131 10.57 -17.48 11.76
N VAL A 132 9.74 -16.79 10.97
CA VAL A 132 9.09 -17.36 9.78
C VAL A 132 9.60 -16.80 8.45
N GLU A 133 10.45 -15.77 8.43
CA GLU A 133 10.79 -15.02 7.20
C GLU A 133 11.40 -15.89 6.10
N SER A 134 12.06 -16.99 6.42
CA SER A 134 12.63 -17.94 5.46
C SER A 134 11.56 -18.83 4.83
N GLU A 135 10.61 -19.31 5.64
CA GLU A 135 9.60 -20.32 5.27
C GLU A 135 8.26 -19.70 4.81
N TRP A 136 7.95 -18.49 5.25
CA TRP A 136 6.65 -17.87 5.04
C TRP A 136 6.41 -17.53 3.57
N GLN A 137 5.29 -17.98 3.03
CA GLN A 137 4.86 -17.64 1.68
C GLN A 137 3.55 -16.87 1.74
N ILE A 138 3.40 -15.90 0.83
CA ILE A 138 2.14 -15.18 0.66
C ILE A 138 1.06 -16.20 0.26
N PRO A 139 -0.04 -16.31 1.03
CA PRO A 139 -1.14 -17.21 0.71
C PRO A 139 -1.71 -16.90 -0.68
N GLU A 140 -2.08 -17.94 -1.43
CA GLU A 140 -2.50 -17.81 -2.83
C GLU A 140 -3.76 -16.95 -3.00
N GLU A 141 -4.63 -16.92 -1.99
CA GLU A 141 -5.81 -16.05 -1.93
C GLU A 141 -5.47 -14.55 -2.04
N PHE A 142 -4.31 -14.14 -1.54
CA PHE A 142 -3.85 -12.75 -1.57
C PHE A 142 -3.01 -12.41 -2.80
N ARG A 143 -2.64 -13.40 -3.64
CA ARG A 143 -1.93 -13.20 -4.92
C ARG A 143 -2.85 -12.77 -6.06
N LYS A 144 -4.02 -12.22 -5.74
CA LYS A 144 -5.01 -11.73 -6.70
C LYS A 144 -5.06 -10.20 -6.65
N PRO A 145 -5.35 -9.52 -7.78
CA PRO A 145 -5.59 -8.08 -7.79
C PRO A 145 -6.59 -7.69 -6.71
N TRP A 146 -6.32 -6.61 -5.97
CA TRP A 146 -7.12 -6.20 -4.79
C TRP A 146 -8.61 -5.96 -5.13
N ASP A 147 -8.95 -5.66 -6.38
CA ASP A 147 -10.32 -5.52 -6.91
C ASP A 147 -11.08 -6.85 -7.06
N GLN A 148 -10.38 -7.98 -6.90
CA GLN A 148 -10.95 -9.32 -6.79
C GLN A 148 -10.93 -9.86 -5.35
N GLN A 149 -10.44 -9.05 -4.39
CA GLN A 149 -10.48 -9.38 -2.96
C GLN A 149 -11.79 -8.83 -2.37
N PRO A 150 -12.43 -9.54 -1.41
CA PRO A 150 -13.69 -9.11 -0.84
C PRO A 150 -13.59 -7.69 -0.28
N ALA A 151 -14.55 -6.84 -0.66
CA ALA A 151 -14.55 -5.42 -0.34
C ALA A 151 -14.47 -5.20 1.18
N VAL A 152 -13.48 -4.41 1.61
CA VAL A 152 -13.37 -3.95 2.99
C VAL A 152 -14.18 -2.66 3.08
N TYR A 153 -15.44 -2.78 3.47
CA TYR A 153 -16.30 -1.67 3.88
C TYR A 153 -16.13 -1.38 5.37
#